data_AF-A0A357GSS2-F1
#
_entry.id   AF-A0A357GSS2-F1
#
_cell.length_a   1.000
_cell.length_b   1.000
_cell.length_c   1.000
_cell.angle_alpha   90.00
_cell.angle_beta   90.00
_cell.angle_gamma   90.00
#
_symmetry.space_group_name_H-M   'P 1'
#
loop_
_entity.id
_entity.type
_entity.pdbx_description
1 polymer ?
#
loop_
_entity_poly.entity_id
_entity_poly.type
_entity_poly.pdbx_seq_one_letter_code
_entity_poly.pdbx_strand_id
1 'polypeptide(L)' 'AVLEKTFQGADKVNEADVEKTYAQYLYQDGDGFAFMDSANYEQFSLPKKVIGDLANYLVEGVEVTIINF' A
#
# COMPACT_ATOMS: atom_id res chain seq x y z
N ALA A 1 8.58 -0.24 14.63
CA ALA A 1 9.23 0.62 15.64
C ALA A 1 8.76 2.05 15.41
N VAL A 2 8.34 2.75 16.46
CA VAL A 2 8.00 4.19 16.36
C VAL A 2 9.30 4.97 16.47
N LEU A 3 9.59 5.85 15.50
CA LEU A 3 10.76 6.71 15.54
C LEU A 3 10.36 8.02 16.21
N GLU A 4 10.92 8.29 17.40
CA GLU A 4 10.77 9.61 18.03
C GLU A 4 11.80 10.56 17.41
N LYS A 5 11.34 11.72 16.93
CA LYS A 5 12.21 12.76 16.37
C LYS A 5 11.82 14.11 16.97
N THR A 6 12.77 14.75 17.63
CA THR A 6 12.60 16.10 18.17
C THR A 6 12.94 17.12 17.08
N PHE A 7 12.03 18.07 16.82
CA PHE A 7 12.25 19.19 15.92
C PHE A 7 12.55 20.46 16.73
N GLN A 8 13.54 21.24 16.31
CA GLN A 8 13.89 22.53 16.90
C GLN A 8 13.06 23.64 16.25
N GLY A 9 12.97 24.81 16.91
CA GLY A 9 12.06 25.90 16.48
C GLY A 9 12.31 26.48 15.09
N ALA A 10 13.46 26.22 14.47
CA ALA A 10 13.79 26.66 13.10
C ALA A 10 13.65 25.54 12.06
N ASP A 11 13.34 24.32 12.48
CA ASP A 11 13.21 23.19 11.56
C ASP A 11 11.94 23.35 10.72
N LYS A 12 12.12 23.31 9.40
CA LYS A 12 11.00 23.22 8.45
C LYS A 12 10.81 21.76 8.07
N VAL A 13 9.61 21.26 8.34
CA VAL A 13 9.19 19.91 7.97
C VAL A 13 8.22 20.03 6.80
N ASN A 14 8.49 19.29 5.73
CA ASN A 14 7.55 19.18 4.63
C ASN A 14 6.55 18.08 4.98
N GLU A 15 5.28 18.35 4.71
CA GLU A 15 4.24 17.32 4.79
C GLU A 15 4.48 16.27 3.71
N ALA A 16 4.25 15.01 4.06
CA ALA A 16 4.24 13.94 3.07
C ALA A 16 2.89 13.94 2.36
N ASP A 17 2.92 13.92 1.03
CA ASP A 17 1.71 13.68 0.25
C ASP A 17 1.38 12.18 0.31
N VAL A 18 0.20 11.85 0.81
CA VAL A 18 -0.25 10.47 0.98
C VAL A 18 -1.68 10.34 0.52
N GLU A 19 -1.95 9.35 -0.32
CA GLU A 19 -3.28 9.09 -0.87
C GLU A 19 -3.74 7.68 -0.51
N LYS A 20 -5.04 7.53 -0.25
CA LYS A 20 -5.66 6.22 -0.04
C LYS A 20 -6.48 5.83 -1.27
N THR A 21 -6.15 4.71 -1.88
CA THR A 21 -6.93 4.12 -2.96
C THR A 21 -7.53 2.78 -2.53
N TYR A 22 -8.62 2.39 -3.16
CA TYR A 22 -9.28 1.11 -2.94
C TYR A 22 -9.01 0.19 -4.11
N ALA A 23 -8.70 -1.07 -3.80
CA ALA A 23 -8.45 -2.09 -4.80
C ALA A 23 -9.01 -3.42 -4.35
N GLN A 24 -9.18 -4.34 -5.29
CA GLN A 24 -9.54 -5.72 -5.03
C GLN A 24 -8.37 -6.64 -5.36
N TYR A 25 -8.04 -7.56 -4.47
CA TYR A 25 -7.05 -8.59 -4.76
C TYR A 25 -7.63 -9.63 -5.71
N LEU A 26 -6.86 -9.96 -6.76
CA LEU A 26 -7.26 -10.94 -7.76
C LEU A 26 -6.58 -12.29 -7.52
N TYR A 27 -5.26 -12.37 -7.72
CA TYR A 27 -4.51 -13.62 -7.61
C TYR A 27 -3.02 -13.35 -7.41
N GLN A 28 -2.28 -14.40 -7.05
CA GLN A 28 -0.83 -14.34 -6.94
C GLN A 28 -0.21 -14.61 -8.32
N ASP A 29 0.69 -13.73 -8.76
CA ASP A 29 1.43 -13.84 -10.02
C ASP A 29 2.94 -13.99 -9.73
N GLY A 30 3.42 -15.23 -9.70
CA GLY A 30 4.79 -15.55 -9.31
C GLY A 30 5.13 -15.05 -7.90
N ASP A 31 6.09 -14.13 -7.80
CA ASP A 31 6.52 -13.49 -6.54
C ASP A 31 5.74 -12.20 -6.20
N GLY A 32 4.76 -11.83 -7.04
CA GLY A 32 3.89 -10.67 -6.87
C GLY A 32 2.43 -11.04 -6.64
N PHE A 33 1.62 -10.03 -6.35
CA PHE A 33 0.19 -10.13 -6.10
C PHE A 33 -0.53 -9.14 -7.00
N ALA A 34 -1.48 -9.61 -7.79
CA ALA A 34 -2.27 -8.81 -8.72
C ALA A 34 -3.50 -8.23 -8.02
N PHE A 35 -3.77 -6.96 -8.30
CA PHE A 35 -4.90 -6.19 -7.79
C PHE A 35 -5.59 -5.47 -8.93
N MET A 36 -6.86 -5.11 -8.72
CA MET A 36 -7.64 -4.26 -9.61
C MET A 36 -8.06 -3.01 -8.85
N ASP A 37 -7.74 -1.84 -9.39
CA ASP A 37 -8.20 -0.57 -8.84
C ASP A 37 -9.74 -0.48 -8.94
N SER A 38 -10.40 -0.09 -7.84
CA SER A 38 -11.86 -0.07 -7.76
C SER A 38 -12.50 1.10 -8.52
N ALA A 39 -11.75 2.16 -8.83
CA ALA A 39 -12.26 3.35 -9.51
C ALA A 39 -12.15 3.22 -11.03
N ASN A 40 -11.01 2.75 -11.54
CA ASN A 40 -10.73 2.71 -12.98
C ASN A 40 -10.61 1.30 -13.56
N TYR A 41 -10.66 0.26 -12.73
CA TYR A 41 -10.55 -1.15 -13.12
C TYR A 41 -9.20 -1.54 -13.77
N GLU A 42 -8.17 -0.71 -13.62
CA GLU A 42 -6.83 -1.04 -14.07
C GLU A 42 -6.21 -2.09 -13.14
N GLN A 43 -5.51 -3.05 -13.75
CA GLN A 43 -4.79 -4.07 -13.00
C GLN A 43 -3.34 -3.66 -12.78
N PHE A 44 -2.85 -3.90 -11.58
CA PHE A 44 -1.46 -3.67 -11.20
C PHE A 44 -0.98 -4.77 -10.26
N SER A 45 0.33 -4.91 -10.11
CA SER A 45 0.94 -5.93 -9.27
C SER A 45 1.84 -5.30 -8.21
N LEU A 46 1.75 -5.81 -6.98
CA LEU A 46 2.63 -5.42 -5.89
C LEU A 46 3.52 -6.59 -5.49
N PRO A 47 4.85 -6.38 -5.33
CA PRO A 47 5.75 -7.44 -4.91
C PRO A 47 5.49 -7.82 -3.45
N LYS A 48 5.72 -9.10 -3.10
CA LYS A 48 5.56 -9.59 -1.72
C LYS A 48 6.25 -8.74 -0.66
N LYS A 49 7.40 -8.15 -0.99
CA LYS A 49 8.18 -7.27 -0.09
C LYS A 49 7.41 -6.02 0.35
N VAL A 50 6.54 -5.46 -0.51
CA VAL A 50 5.73 -4.28 -0.20
C VAL A 50 4.56 -4.64 0.70
N ILE A 51 3.93 -5.79 0.46
CA ILE A 51 2.76 -6.25 1.22
C ILE A 51 3.18 -6.83 2.60
N GLY A 52 4.34 -7.48 2.66
CA GLY A 52 4.85 -8.08 3.88
C GLY A 52 3.95 -9.20 4.42
N ASP A 53 3.76 -9.23 5.73
CA ASP A 53 3.02 -10.29 6.42
C ASP A 53 1.53 -10.29 6.11
N LEU A 54 0.99 -9.17 5.59
CA LEU A 54 -0.40 -9.05 5.17
C LEU A 54 -0.74 -10.00 4.02
N ALA A 55 0.26 -10.43 3.24
CA ALA A 55 0.09 -11.36 2.14
C ALA A 55 -0.54 -12.69 2.58
N ASN A 56 -0.33 -13.10 3.84
CA ASN A 56 -0.90 -14.33 4.40
C ASN A 56 -2.42 -14.25 4.63
N TYR A 57 -3.02 -13.07 4.50
CA TYR A 57 -4.44 -12.82 4.71
C TYR A 57 -5.17 -12.45 3.41
N LEU A 58 -4.47 -12.44 2.27
CA LEU A 58 -5.08 -12.16 0.98
C LEU A 58 -5.86 -13.38 0.49
N VAL A 59 -7.17 -13.18 0.30
CA VAL A 59 -8.08 -14.13 -0.32
C VAL A 59 -8.62 -13.48 -1.58
N GLU A 60 -8.65 -14.22 -2.70
CA GLU A 60 -9.18 -13.71 -3.97
C GLU A 60 -10.54 -13.03 -3.77
N GLY A 61 -10.67 -11.83 -4.34
CA GLY A 61 -11.85 -10.99 -4.23
C GLY A 61 -11.91 -10.09 -2.99
N VAL A 62 -10.96 -10.18 -2.05
CA VAL A 62 -10.93 -9.29 -0.88
C VAL A 62 -10.64 -7.84 -1.29
N GLU A 63 -11.39 -6.91 -0.74
CA GLU A 63 -11.14 -5.47 -0.88
C GLU A 63 -10.01 -5.04 0.06
N VAL A 64 -9.10 -4.21 -0.45
CA VAL A 64 -7.95 -3.68 0.26
C VAL A 64 -7.89 -2.16 0.12
N THR A 65 -7.31 -1.50 1.12
CA THR A 65 -6.94 -0.09 1.04
C THR A 65 -5.43 0.01 0.83
N ILE A 66 -5.02 0.74 -0.19
CA ILE A 66 -3.62 0.98 -0.54
C ILE A 66 -3.29 2.42 -0.16
N ILE A 67 -2.12 2.60 0.45
CA ILE A 67 -1.58 3.92 0.76
C ILE A 67 -0.45 4.21 -0.23
N ASN A 68 -0.66 5.21 -1.09
CA ASN A 68 0.33 5.71 -2.03
C ASN A 68 1.05 6.91 -1.42
N PHE A 69 2.36 7.01 -1.61
CA PHE A 69 3.23 8.06 -1.09
C PHE A 69 4.49 8.20 -1.95
#